data_AF-A0A453PJQ4-F1
#
_entry.id   AF-A0A453PJQ4-F1
#
_cell.length_a   1.000
_cell.length_b   1.000
_cell.length_c   1.000
_cell.angle_alpha   90.00
_cell.angle_beta   90.00
_cell.angle_gamma   90.00
#
_symmetry.space_group_name_H-M   'P 1'
#
loop_
_entity.id
_entity.type
_entity.pdbx_description
1 polymer ?
#
loop_
_entity_poly.entity_id
_entity_poly.type
_entity_poly.pdbx_seq_one_letter_code
_entity_poly.pdbx_strand_id
1 'polypeptide(L)' 'MTRGAMVAAVALVALLFFPATFAFPPAGQQQLDPHFYDHSCPQAQQIVASIVGKAHAQDPRMAASLLRLHFHDCFVK' A
#
# COMPACT_ATOMS: atom_id res chain seq x y z
N MET A 1 -12.94 -40.92 33.35
CA MET A 1 -11.90 -39.86 33.45
C MET A 1 -11.22 -39.49 32.14
N THR A 2 -11.25 -40.29 31.07
CA THR A 2 -10.45 -40.04 29.84
C THR A 2 -11.11 -39.11 28.81
N ARG A 3 -12.44 -39.08 28.72
CA ARG A 3 -13.18 -38.26 27.73
C ARG A 3 -13.11 -36.75 28.02
N GLY A 4 -13.24 -36.36 29.28
CA GLY A 4 -13.17 -34.95 29.69
C GLY A 4 -11.78 -34.34 29.55
N ALA A 5 -10.74 -35.12 29.85
CA ALA A 5 -9.35 -34.71 29.64
C ALA A 5 -9.02 -34.53 28.15
N MET A 6 -9.57 -35.38 27.28
CA MET A 6 -9.40 -35.27 25.82
C MET A 6 -10.08 -34.01 25.26
N VAL A 7 -11.31 -33.72 25.70
CA VAL A 7 -12.04 -32.50 25.29
C VAL A 7 -11.33 -31.24 25.78
N ALA A 8 -10.83 -31.25 27.02
CA ALA A 8 -10.06 -30.13 27.57
C ALA A 8 -8.74 -29.90 26.82
N ALA A 9 -8.03 -30.99 26.46
CA ALA A 9 -6.80 -30.90 25.68
C ALA A 9 -7.03 -30.37 24.27
N VAL A 10 -8.10 -30.81 23.59
CA VAL A 10 -8.47 -30.30 22.25
C VAL A 10 -8.87 -28.82 22.31
N ALA A 11 -9.62 -28.41 23.34
CA ALA A 11 -9.98 -27.00 23.54
C ALA A 11 -8.76 -26.11 23.84
N LEU A 12 -7.82 -26.59 24.66
CA LEU A 12 -6.56 -25.89 24.95
C LEU A 12 -5.72 -25.73 23.68
N VAL A 13 -5.59 -26.77 22.87
CA VAL A 13 -4.88 -26.71 21.59
C VAL A 13 -5.57 -25.72 20.65
N ALA A 14 -6.89 -25.76 20.51
CA ALA A 14 -7.64 -24.83 19.65
C ALA A 14 -7.47 -23.35 20.08
N LEU A 15 -7.44 -23.07 21.39
CA LEU A 15 -7.23 -21.71 21.93
C LEU A 15 -5.77 -21.23 21.77
N LEU A 16 -4.80 -22.14 21.79
CA LEU A 16 -3.37 -21.83 21.59
C LEU A 16 -2.99 -21.65 20.12
N PHE A 17 -3.75 -22.25 19.19
CA PHE A 17 -3.63 -22.05 17.74
C PHE A 17 -4.52 -20.90 17.20
N PHE A 18 -5.18 -20.16 18.09
CA PHE A 18 -5.96 -18.97 17.75
C PHE A 18 -5.23 -17.62 17.98
N PRO A 19 -3.92 -17.44 17.72
CA PRO A 19 -3.38 -16.08 17.61
C PRO A 19 -3.45 -15.61 16.14
N ALA A 20 -4.26 -14.57 15.92
CA ALA A 20 -3.99 -13.48 14.97
C ALA A 20 -4.19 -13.66 13.44
N THR A 21 -5.23 -14.35 12.95
CA THR A 21 -5.53 -14.38 11.49
C THR A 21 -6.67 -13.47 11.01
N PHE A 22 -7.25 -12.63 11.87
CA PHE A 22 -8.25 -11.63 11.44
C PHE A 22 -7.81 -10.18 11.70
N ALA A 23 -6.55 -9.87 11.41
CA ALA A 23 -6.25 -8.56 10.85
C ALA A 23 -6.29 -8.72 9.32
N PHE A 24 -7.49 -8.87 8.76
CA PHE A 24 -7.66 -8.59 7.34
C PHE A 24 -7.31 -7.10 7.19
N PRO A 25 -6.23 -6.72 6.49
CA PRO A 25 -6.08 -5.32 6.13
C PRO A 25 -7.33 -4.94 5.34
N PRO A 26 -7.91 -3.75 5.57
CA PRO A 26 -9.07 -3.31 4.82
C PRO A 26 -8.79 -3.48 3.33
N ALA A 27 -9.57 -4.33 2.65
CA ALA A 27 -9.49 -4.50 1.21
C ALA A 27 -9.77 -3.14 0.57
N GLY A 28 -8.73 -2.49 0.06
CA GLY A 28 -8.82 -1.13 -0.46
C GLY A 28 -7.57 -0.27 -0.28
N GLN A 29 -6.58 -0.73 0.50
CA GLN A 29 -5.25 -0.12 0.52
C GLN A 29 -4.32 -1.01 -0.32
N GLN A 30 -4.15 -0.71 -1.62
CA GLN A 30 -2.99 -1.26 -2.33
C GLN A 30 -1.75 -0.85 -1.53
N GLN A 31 -0.90 -1.81 -1.19
CA GLN A 31 0.32 -1.53 -0.45
C GLN A 31 1.27 -0.77 -1.37
N LEU A 32 1.32 0.55 -1.18
CA LEU A 32 2.26 1.43 -1.85
C LEU A 32 3.63 1.27 -1.19
N ASP A 33 4.66 1.12 -2.02
CA ASP A 33 6.06 1.09 -1.59
C ASP A 33 6.80 2.27 -2.24
N PRO A 34 7.45 3.15 -1.46
CA PRO A 34 8.31 4.20 -2.02
C PRO A 34 9.41 3.68 -2.96
N HIS A 35 9.82 2.43 -2.82
CA HIS A 35 10.90 1.78 -3.57
C HIS A 35 10.40 0.89 -4.70
N PHE A 36 9.11 1.02 -5.08
CA PHE A 36 8.48 0.16 -6.09
C PHE A 36 9.26 0.08 -7.42
N TYR A 37 9.96 1.16 -7.79
CA TYR A 37 10.71 1.24 -9.05
C TYR A 37 12.21 0.94 -8.93
N ASP A 38 12.74 0.69 -7.74
CA ASP A 38 14.19 0.59 -7.52
C ASP A 38 14.86 -0.50 -8.37
N HIS A 39 14.17 -1.60 -8.61
CA HIS A 39 14.69 -2.72 -9.40
C HIS A 39 14.29 -2.68 -10.88
N SER A 40 13.11 -2.17 -11.19
CA SER A 40 12.56 -2.17 -12.55
C SER A 40 12.99 -0.94 -13.36
N CYS A 41 13.05 0.22 -12.70
CA CYS A 41 13.46 1.50 -13.28
C CYS A 41 14.03 2.43 -12.20
N PRO A 42 15.28 2.22 -11.76
CA PRO A 42 15.88 2.98 -10.65
C PRO A 42 15.95 4.49 -10.90
N GLN A 43 15.92 4.91 -12.17
CA GLN A 43 15.98 6.31 -12.57
C GLN A 43 14.59 6.96 -12.70
N ALA A 44 13.49 6.24 -12.46
CA ALA A 44 12.13 6.73 -12.70
C ALA A 44 11.87 8.08 -12.00
N GLN A 45 12.14 8.18 -10.70
CA GLN A 45 11.93 9.42 -9.95
C GLN A 45 12.79 10.57 -10.48
N GLN A 46 14.05 10.31 -10.84
CA GLN A 46 14.97 11.31 -11.37
C GLN A 46 14.52 11.82 -12.75
N ILE A 47 14.07 10.92 -13.63
CA ILE A 47 13.58 11.25 -14.96
C ILE A 47 12.33 12.13 -14.85
N VAL A 48 11.36 11.72 -14.04
CA VAL A 48 10.12 12.48 -13.82
C VAL A 48 10.43 13.87 -13.25
N ALA A 49 11.28 13.95 -12.22
CA ALA A 49 11.66 15.23 -11.62
C ALA A 49 12.36 16.17 -12.62
N SER A 50 13.24 15.64 -13.47
CA SER A 50 13.94 16.41 -14.50
C SER A 50 12.96 16.97 -15.55
N ILE A 51 12.04 16.15 -16.04
CA ILE A 51 11.07 16.58 -17.07
C ILE A 51 10.08 17.59 -16.48
N VAL A 52 9.51 17.31 -15.31
CA VAL A 52 8.58 18.22 -14.64
C VAL A 52 9.26 19.54 -14.29
N GLY A 53 10.52 19.50 -13.82
CA GLY A 53 11.31 20.70 -13.54
C GLY A 53 11.54 21.56 -14.78
N LYS A 54 11.88 20.95 -15.92
CA LYS A 54 12.01 21.65 -17.21
C LYS A 54 10.69 22.27 -17.66
N ALA A 55 9.59 21.51 -17.57
CA ALA A 55 8.26 21.99 -17.95
C ALA A 55 7.81 23.17 -17.08
N HIS A 56 8.07 23.12 -15.77
CA HIS A 56 7.79 24.21 -14.85
C HIS A 56 8.67 25.45 -15.13
N ALA A 57 9.96 25.26 -15.43
CA ALA A 57 10.84 26.37 -15.79
C ALA A 57 10.40 27.06 -17.09
N GLN A 58 9.80 26.32 -18.03
CA GLN A 58 9.26 26.86 -19.28
C GLN A 58 7.90 27.56 -19.09
N ASP A 59 6.97 26.96 -18.34
CA ASP A 59 5.72 27.60 -17.92
C ASP A 59 5.46 27.28 -16.44
N PRO A 60 5.60 28.27 -15.53
CA PRO A 60 5.38 28.09 -14.11
C PRO A 60 4.01 27.49 -13.75
N ARG A 61 2.98 27.72 -14.59
CA ARG A 61 1.63 27.19 -14.39
C ARG A 61 1.55 25.68 -14.53
N MET A 62 2.54 25.02 -15.13
CA MET A 62 2.58 23.56 -15.26
C MET A 62 2.55 22.83 -13.92
N ALA A 63 3.15 23.39 -12.87
CA ALA A 63 3.07 22.80 -11.53
C ALA A 63 1.62 22.70 -11.04
N ALA A 64 0.85 23.79 -11.18
CA ALA A 64 -0.56 23.83 -10.78
C ALA A 64 -1.43 22.93 -11.66
N SER A 65 -1.18 22.90 -12.97
CA SER A 65 -1.92 22.04 -13.91
C SER A 65 -1.74 20.55 -13.60
N LEU A 66 -0.51 20.10 -13.34
CA LEU A 66 -0.23 18.70 -12.98
C LEU A 66 -0.87 18.31 -11.65
N LEU A 67 -0.81 19.22 -10.66
CA LEU A 67 -1.46 19.00 -9.37
C LEU A 67 -2.98 18.86 -9.53
N ARG A 68 -3.61 19.75 -10.31
CA ARG A 68 -5.04 19.68 -10.62
C ARG A 68 -5.40 18.38 -11.33
N LEU A 69 -4.58 17.93 -12.28
CA LEU A 69 -4.79 16.68 -13.00
C LEU A 69 -4.76 15.47 -12.03
N HIS A 70 -3.76 15.41 -11.15
CA HIS A 70 -3.68 14.35 -10.14
C HIS A 70 -4.93 14.32 -9.24
N PHE A 71 -5.37 15.47 -8.74
CA PHE A 71 -6.60 15.56 -7.96
C PHE A 71 -7.83 15.17 -8.76
N HIS A 72 -7.91 15.57 -10.03
CA HIS A 72 -9.03 15.21 -10.90
C HIS A 72 -9.13 13.69 -11.06
N ASP A 73 -8.03 13.00 -11.36
CA ASP A 73 -8.01 11.54 -11.55
C ASP A 73 -8.31 10.77 -10.26
N CYS A 74 -7.89 11.29 -9.10
CA CYS A 74 -8.12 10.60 -7.83
C CYS A 74 -9.53 10.84 -7.25
N PHE A 75 -10.09 12.03 -7.43
CA PHE A 75 -11.33 12.45 -6.77
C PHE A 75 -12.57 12.42 -7.68
N VAL A 76 -12.39 12.51 -9.00
CA VAL A 76 -13.50 12.41 -9.97
C VAL A 76 -13.48 10.98 -10.54
N LYS A 77 -14.28 10.09 -9.95
CA LYS A 77 -14.54 8.74 -10.46
C LYS A 77 -15.80 8.69 -11.30
#